data_AF-A0A1W9S083-F1
#
_entry.id   AF-A0A1W9S083-F1
#
_cell.length_a   1.000
_cell.length_b   1.000
_cell.length_c   1.000
_cell.angle_alpha   90.00
_cell.angle_beta   90.00
_cell.angle_gamma   90.00
#
_symmetry.space_group_name_H-M   'P 1'
#
loop_
_entity.id
_entity.type
_entity.pdbx_description
1 polymer ?
#
loop_
_entity_poly.entity_id
_entity_poly.type
_entity_poly.pdbx_seq_one_letter_code
_entity_poly.pdbx_strand_id
1 'polypeptide(L)'
;MRDIIMKREEIRNRIILFMYENSVKIVPFPFIHRDEIATGVSDVMSSMKDGESELDFAIEYLCDKGLLVRERRRSNGLPYDNVAITSKGVDLAEKILKEEDG
;
A
#
# COMPACT_ATOMS: atom_id res chain seq x y z
N MET A 1 22.81 3.37 -3.09
CA MET A 1 22.23 3.01 -1.77
C MET A 1 21.17 4.01 -1.33
N ARG A 2 21.39 5.34 -1.45
CA ARG A 2 20.33 6.36 -1.26
C ARG A 2 19.14 6.20 -2.22
N ASP A 3 19.41 5.96 -3.51
CA ASP A 3 18.35 5.87 -4.53
C ASP A 3 17.37 4.70 -4.27
N ILE A 4 17.87 3.58 -3.76
CA ILE A 4 17.04 2.41 -3.41
C ILE A 4 16.17 2.70 -2.19
N ILE A 5 16.70 3.41 -1.19
CA ILE A 5 15.95 3.80 0.02
C ILE A 5 14.81 4.75 -0.37
N MET A 6 15.11 5.74 -1.22
CA MET A 6 14.11 6.69 -1.73
C MET A 6 13.01 5.98 -2.54
N LYS A 7 13.37 5.06 -3.45
CA LYS A 7 12.38 4.28 -4.21
C LYS A 7 11.46 3.42 -3.34
N ARG A 8 12.01 2.83 -2.27
CA ARG A 8 11.21 2.05 -1.31
C ARG A 8 10.23 2.92 -0.54
N GLU A 9 10.61 4.16 -0.25
CA GLU A 9 9.72 5.15 0.36
C GLU A 9 8.62 5.59 -0.59
N GLU A 10 8.97 5.84 -1.85
CA GLU A 10 8.03 6.17 -2.92
C GLU A 10 6.96 5.08 -3.09
N ILE A 11 7.33 3.80 -3.13
CA ILE A 11 6.36 2.69 -3.19
C ILE A 11 5.43 2.70 -1.97
N ARG A 12 5.96 2.87 -0.75
CA ARG A 12 5.14 2.88 0.46
C ARG A 12 4.12 4.03 0.46
N ASN A 13 4.56 5.23 0.07
CA ASN A 13 3.70 6.41 -0.04
C ASN A 13 2.64 6.18 -1.11
N ARG A 14 3.03 5.64 -2.28
CA ARG A 14 2.09 5.33 -3.36
C ARG A 14 1.01 4.32 -2.95
N ILE A 15 1.39 3.26 -2.22
CA ILE A 15 0.42 2.29 -1.67
C ILE A 15 -0.54 2.99 -0.70
N ILE A 16 -0.04 3.78 0.25
CA ILE A 16 -0.89 4.48 1.22
C ILE A 16 -1.89 5.43 0.54
N LEU A 17 -1.42 6.20 -0.45
CA LEU A 17 -2.27 7.11 -1.22
C LEU A 17 -3.31 6.36 -2.05
N PHE A 18 -2.90 5.28 -2.73
CA PHE A 18 -3.83 4.41 -3.47
C PHE A 18 -4.91 3.84 -2.56
N MET A 19 -4.52 3.31 -1.40
CA MET A 19 -5.46 2.76 -0.42
C MET A 19 -6.40 3.84 0.10
N TYR A 20 -5.88 5.05 0.39
CA TYR A 20 -6.68 6.19 0.82
C TYR A 20 -7.72 6.56 -0.23
N GLU A 21 -7.32 6.86 -1.47
CA GLU A 21 -8.20 7.25 -2.59
C GLU A 21 -9.36 6.27 -2.81
N ASN A 22 -9.09 4.97 -2.64
CA ASN A 22 -10.08 3.91 -2.82
C ASN A 22 -10.90 3.60 -1.54
N SER A 23 -10.64 4.28 -0.41
CA SER A 23 -11.26 4.00 0.89
C SER A 23 -11.91 5.19 1.61
N VAL A 24 -11.53 6.46 1.38
CA VAL A 24 -11.91 7.63 2.23
C VAL A 24 -13.42 7.80 2.47
N LYS A 25 -14.26 7.25 1.60
CA LYS A 25 -15.71 7.46 1.61
C LYS A 25 -16.51 6.28 2.17
N ILE A 26 -15.85 5.21 2.62
CA ILE A 26 -16.51 3.95 2.98
C ILE A 26 -15.99 3.48 4.35
N VAL A 27 -16.86 3.49 5.37
CA VAL A 27 -16.60 2.91 6.69
C VAL A 27 -17.60 1.78 6.93
N PRO A 28 -17.16 0.55 7.28
CA PRO A 28 -15.76 0.14 7.50
C PRO A 28 -14.90 0.20 6.23
N PHE A 29 -13.60 0.46 6.40
CA PHE A 29 -12.68 0.56 5.26
C PHE A 29 -12.70 -0.73 4.43
N PRO A 30 -12.84 -0.62 3.10
CA PRO A 30 -12.92 -1.79 2.24
C PRO A 30 -11.59 -2.53 2.21
N PHE A 31 -11.68 -3.85 2.09
CA PHE A 31 -10.56 -4.68 1.72
C PHE A 31 -10.35 -4.60 0.21
N ILE A 32 -9.12 -4.36 -0.21
CA ILE A 32 -8.69 -4.29 -1.60
C ILE A 32 -7.75 -5.46 -1.86
N HIS A 33 -7.92 -6.16 -2.98
CA HIS A 33 -7.07 -7.29 -3.31
C HIS A 33 -5.65 -6.83 -3.64
N ARG A 34 -4.63 -7.60 -3.23
CA ARG A 34 -3.22 -7.27 -3.44
C ARG A 34 -2.86 -7.01 -4.91
N ASP A 35 -3.52 -7.70 -5.84
CA ASP A 35 -3.30 -7.49 -7.28
C ASP A 35 -3.88 -6.17 -7.80
N GLU A 36 -4.96 -5.67 -7.18
CA GLU A 36 -5.50 -4.34 -7.49
C GLU A 36 -4.52 -3.26 -7.02
N ILE A 37 -3.91 -3.45 -5.85
CA ILE A 37 -2.83 -2.58 -5.33
C ILE A 37 -1.64 -2.61 -6.28
N ALA A 38 -1.20 -3.80 -6.70
CA ALA A 38 -0.10 -3.96 -7.65
C ALA A 38 -0.35 -3.22 -8.97
N THR A 39 -1.58 -3.28 -9.48
CA THR A 39 -1.99 -2.55 -10.67
C THR A 39 -1.94 -1.04 -10.43
N GLY A 40 -2.48 -0.58 -9.31
CA GLY A 40 -2.56 0.84 -8.94
C GLY A 40 -1.21 1.52 -8.69
N VAL A 41 -0.19 0.75 -8.29
CA VAL A 41 1.18 1.24 -8.01
C VAL A 41 2.22 0.76 -9.03
N SER A 42 1.76 0.26 -10.18
CA SER A 42 2.62 -0.32 -11.21
C SER A 42 3.58 0.70 -11.84
N ASP A 43 3.19 1.98 -11.86
CA ASP A 43 4.00 3.11 -12.32
C ASP A 43 5.35 3.18 -11.60
N VAL A 44 5.33 3.18 -10.26
CA VAL A 44 6.53 3.26 -9.42
C VAL A 44 7.29 1.93 -9.36
N MET A 45 6.56 0.81 -9.40
CA MET A 45 7.15 -0.55 -9.37
C MET A 45 7.90 -0.92 -10.65
N SER A 46 7.45 -0.45 -11.82
CA SER A 46 8.05 -0.77 -13.12
C SER A 46 9.54 -0.41 -13.24
N SER A 47 10.00 0.52 -12.41
CA SER A 47 11.39 0.99 -12.35
C SER A 47 12.31 0.11 -11.49
N MET A 48 11.78 -0.98 -10.90
CA MET A 48 12.48 -1.87 -9.99
C MET A 48 12.64 -3.27 -10.58
N LYS A 49 13.81 -3.87 -10.38
CA LYS A 49 14.16 -5.20 -10.92
C LYS A 49 13.24 -6.31 -10.39
N ASP A 50 12.81 -6.20 -9.13
CA ASP A 50 11.98 -7.18 -8.42
C ASP A 50 10.74 -6.51 -7.80
N GLY A 51 9.97 -5.78 -8.61
CA GLY A 51 8.84 -4.96 -8.15
C GLY A 51 7.83 -5.72 -7.28
N GLU A 52 7.48 -6.95 -7.65
CA GLU A 52 6.54 -7.80 -6.89
C GLU A 52 7.02 -8.08 -5.46
N SER A 53 8.33 -8.35 -5.28
CA SER A 53 8.89 -8.57 -3.94
C SER A 53 8.90 -7.28 -3.14
N GLU A 54 9.21 -6.15 -3.78
CA GLU A 54 9.22 -4.84 -3.12
C GLU A 54 7.82 -4.38 -2.72
N LEU A 55 6.79 -4.72 -3.50
CA LEU A 55 5.39 -4.52 -3.12
C LEU A 55 5.02 -5.30 -1.86
N ASP A 56 5.35 -6.58 -1.80
CA ASP A 56 5.05 -7.41 -0.63
C ASP A 56 5.80 -6.92 0.62
N PHE A 57 7.08 -6.55 0.49
CA PHE A 57 7.84 -5.92 1.56
C PHE A 57 7.24 -4.60 2.03
N ALA A 58 6.76 -3.77 1.10
CA ALA A 58 6.14 -2.49 1.44
C ALA A 58 4.82 -2.70 2.18
N ILE A 59 3.95 -3.62 1.72
CA ILE A 59 2.70 -3.96 2.40
C ILE A 59 2.99 -4.50 3.81
N GLU A 60 3.94 -5.43 3.95
CA GLU A 60 4.31 -5.98 5.26
C GLU A 60 4.83 -4.89 6.20
N TYR A 61 5.73 -4.02 5.72
CA TYR A 61 6.21 -2.89 6.50
C TYR A 61 5.08 -1.96 6.97
N LEU A 62 4.12 -1.64 6.09
CA LEU A 62 2.99 -0.78 6.43
C LEU A 62 2.04 -1.45 7.44
N CYS A 63 1.87 -2.77 7.37
CA CYS A 63 1.15 -3.55 8.37
C CYS A 63 1.86 -3.52 9.73
N ASP A 64 3.18 -3.72 9.76
CA ASP A 64 3.99 -3.64 10.99
C ASP A 64 3.91 -2.26 11.67
N LYS A 65 3.72 -1.20 10.88
CA LYS A 65 3.49 0.16 11.39
C LYS A 65 2.04 0.43 11.82
N GLY A 66 1.13 -0.51 11.62
CA GLY A 66 -0.30 -0.38 11.90
C GLY A 66 -1.02 0.58 10.96
N LEU A 67 -0.45 0.85 9.78
CA LEU A 67 -1.03 1.74 8.76
C LEU A 67 -1.99 0.99 7.84
N LEU A 68 -1.75 -0.32 7.66
CA LEU A 68 -2.60 -1.25 6.92
C LEU A 68 -2.93 -2.46 7.80
N VAL A 69 -4.00 -3.17 7.46
CA VAL A 69 -4.32 -4.50 7.96
C VAL A 69 -4.41 -5.44 6.77
N ARG A 70 -3.68 -6.56 6.83
CA ARG A 70 -3.64 -7.58 5.77
C ARG A 70 -4.34 -8.84 6.24
N GLU A 71 -5.31 -9.31 5.46
CA GLU A 71 -5.98 -10.58 5.66
C GLU A 71 -5.49 -11.57 4.60
N ARG A 72 -4.70 -12.56 5.06
CA ARG A 72 -4.27 -13.70 4.23
C ARG A 72 -5.13 -14.91 4.58
N ARG A 73 -5.97 -15.36 3.63
CA ARG A 73 -6.70 -16.64 3.74
C ARG A 73 -6.36 -17.54 2.58
N ARG A 74 -6.54 -18.85 2.75
CA ARG A 74 -6.58 -19.79 1.62
C ARG A 74 -8.04 -20.13 1.37
N SER A 75 -8.60 -19.68 0.25
CA SER A 75 -9.94 -20.08 -0.19
C SER A 75 -9.79 -21.03 -1.37
N ASN A 76 -10.27 -22.27 -1.25
CA ASN A 76 -10.15 -23.30 -2.29
C ASN A 76 -8.71 -23.54 -2.81
N GLY A 77 -7.70 -23.35 -1.94
CA GLY A 77 -6.28 -23.52 -2.31
C GLY A 77 -5.64 -22.31 -3.00
N LEU A 78 -6.41 -21.26 -3.33
CA LEU A 78 -5.88 -19.99 -3.82
C LEU A 78 -5.61 -19.04 -2.66
N PRO A 79 -4.45 -18.35 -2.62
CA PRO A 79 -4.21 -17.29 -1.66
C PRO A 79 -5.18 -16.15 -1.94
N TYR A 80 -5.96 -15.80 -0.92
CA TYR A 80 -6.76 -14.60 -0.86
C TYR A 80 -5.95 -13.60 -0.03
N ASP A 81 -5.49 -12.53 -0.67
CA ASP A 81 -4.59 -11.57 -0.05
C ASP A 81 -5.18 -10.17 -0.15
N ASN A 82 -5.89 -9.78 0.89
CA ASN A 82 -6.61 -8.53 0.96
C ASN A 82 -5.95 -7.58 1.94
N VAL A 83 -5.97 -6.29 1.62
CA VAL A 83 -5.42 -5.25 2.47
C VAL A 83 -6.47 -4.16 2.68
N ALA A 84 -6.60 -3.65 3.89
CA ALA A 84 -7.43 -2.50 4.22
C ALA A 84 -6.56 -1.42 4.87
N ILE A 85 -6.88 -0.15 4.61
CA ILE A 85 -6.25 0.97 5.31
C ILE A 85 -6.79 1.08 6.73
N THR A 86 -5.97 1.52 7.68
CA THR A 86 -6.42 1.86 9.03
C THR A 86 -6.64 3.37 9.16
N SER A 87 -7.28 3.82 10.25
CA SER A 87 -7.36 5.25 10.54
C SER A 87 -5.98 5.91 10.61
N LYS A 88 -4.97 5.21 11.14
CA LYS A 88 -3.58 5.71 11.17
C LYS A 88 -2.97 5.82 9.77
N GLY A 89 -3.33 4.90 8.86
CA GLY A 89 -2.96 4.97 7.45
C GLY A 89 -3.57 6.19 6.76
N VAL A 90 -4.84 6.50 7.08
CA VAL A 90 -5.53 7.71 6.60
C VAL A 90 -4.81 8.98 7.09
N ASP A 91 -4.48 9.07 8.38
CA ASP A 91 -3.76 10.23 8.93
C ASP A 91 -2.41 10.47 8.21
N LEU A 92 -1.69 9.38 7.89
CA LEU A 92 -0.44 9.47 7.13
C LEU A 92 -0.70 9.93 5.68
N ALA A 93 -1.72 9.41 5.01
CA ALA A 93 -2.07 9.81 3.64
C ALA A 93 -2.38 11.32 3.58
N GLU A 94 -3.19 11.83 4.50
CA GLU A 94 -3.50 13.26 4.59
C GLU A 94 -2.25 14.10 4.86
N LYS A 95 -1.30 13.59 5.65
CA LYS A 95 -0.03 14.28 5.91
C LYS A 95 0.83 14.35 4.65
N ILE A 96 0.95 13.26 3.90
CA ILE A 96 1.71 13.21 2.64
C ILE A 96 1.13 14.24 1.65
N LEU A 97 -0.19 14.25 1.46
CA LEU A 97 -0.86 15.18 0.54
C LEU A 97 -0.61 16.66 0.92
N LYS A 98 -0.59 16.98 2.22
CA LYS A 98 -0.29 18.35 2.70
C LYS A 98 1.16 18.77 2.47
N GLU A 99 2.10 17.83 2.45
CA GLU A 99 3.52 18.10 2.19
C GLU A 99 3.81 18.30 0.69
N GLU A 100 2.96 17.78 -0.21
CA GLU A 100 3.08 17.99 -1.67
C GLU A 100 2.53 19.35 -2.13
N ASP A 101 1.61 19.95 -1.37
CA ASP A 101 0.97 21.25 -1.67
C ASP A 101 1.76 22.49 -1.16
N GLY A 102 2.89 22.29 -0.45
CA GLY A 102 3.68 23.37 0.20
C GLY A 102 5.07 23.56 -0.38
#